data_AF-A0A925MFZ5-F1
#
_entry.id   AF-A0A925MFZ5-F1
#
_cell.length_a   1.000
_cell.length_b   1.000
_cell.length_c   1.000
_cell.angle_alpha   90.00
_cell.angle_beta   90.00
_cell.angle_gamma   90.00
#
_symmetry.space_group_name_H-M   'P 1'
#
loop_
_entity.id
_entity.type
_entity.pdbx_description
1 polymer ?
#
loop_
_entity_poly.entity_id
_entity_poly.type
_entity_poly.pdbx_seq_one_letter_code
_entity_poly.pdbx_strand_id
1 'polypeptide(L)'
;SAGVAVRYWPLGTATSAPTPIYLFFGPDGEPLTDHPALVDAVPGDPGYSPIHAINKVTLSERYRGERITTNEALADAIDLGLASDPEPDGTFVHTPIVLPDARIEIGDATATPDIVYARGYEVGVFRFGGDLGVQPGSQFVPTLQVSFLRAARGASYDASRPIFEATIPTGPATDDVTYTPLSKVLNVDLAPGVDPAEITDDAQLFVRAANGSILETTSAVARFEITPTLQVLQLQFAEGSL
;
A
#
# COMPACT_ATOMS: atom_id res chain seq x y z
N SER A 1 5.22 23.12 14.44
CA SER A 1 4.22 23.36 13.38
C SER A 1 3.15 22.32 13.55
N ALA A 2 1.87 22.69 13.56
CA ALA A 2 0.80 21.70 13.69
C ALA A 2 0.78 20.73 12.49
N GLY A 3 0.31 19.51 12.72
CA GLY A 3 0.14 18.51 11.67
C GLY A 3 -0.94 18.91 10.65
N VAL A 4 -0.92 18.26 9.49
CA VAL A 4 -1.92 18.46 8.43
C VAL A 4 -2.98 17.37 8.55
N ALA A 5 -4.25 17.75 8.54
CA ALA A 5 -5.35 16.79 8.49
C ALA A 5 -5.39 16.09 7.13
N VAL A 6 -5.45 14.75 7.15
CA VAL A 6 -5.46 13.92 5.94
C VAL A 6 -6.64 12.95 5.97
N ARG A 7 -7.17 12.61 4.80
CA ARG A 7 -8.10 11.49 4.64
C ARG A 7 -7.31 10.20 4.44
N TYR A 8 -7.86 9.08 4.88
CA TYR A 8 -7.24 7.78 4.70
C TYR A 8 -8.28 6.67 4.64
N TRP A 9 -7.89 5.51 4.10
CA TRP A 9 -8.70 4.29 4.10
C TRP A 9 -8.01 3.20 4.93
N PRO A 10 -8.69 2.67 5.97
CA PRO A 10 -8.20 1.51 6.72
C PRO A 10 -8.57 0.23 5.97
N LEU A 11 -7.56 -0.47 5.45
CA LEU A 11 -7.73 -1.65 4.58
C LEU A 11 -7.34 -2.96 5.29
N GLY A 12 -7.29 -2.93 6.62
CA GLY A 12 -7.01 -4.09 7.45
C GLY A 12 -5.51 -4.31 7.67
N THR A 13 -5.13 -5.57 7.86
CA THR A 13 -3.76 -5.97 8.18
C THR A 13 -3.10 -6.66 7.01
N ALA A 14 -1.79 -6.47 6.85
CA ALA A 14 -0.99 -7.16 5.84
C ALA A 14 0.40 -7.51 6.39
N THR A 15 1.15 -8.33 5.65
CA THR A 15 2.57 -8.54 5.94
C THR A 15 3.42 -7.57 5.13
N SER A 16 4.71 -7.45 5.47
CA SER A 16 5.67 -6.69 4.65
C SER A 16 6.14 -7.44 3.40
N ALA A 17 5.70 -8.69 3.19
CA ALA A 17 5.98 -9.42 1.97
C ALA A 17 4.91 -9.04 0.93
N PRO A 18 5.29 -8.36 -0.17
CA PRO A 18 4.35 -8.04 -1.23
C PRO A 18 3.99 -9.28 -2.04
N THR A 19 2.77 -9.32 -2.57
CA THR A 19 2.34 -10.36 -3.52
C THR A 19 2.75 -9.99 -4.95
N PRO A 20 3.07 -10.95 -5.83
CA PRO A 20 3.37 -10.60 -7.22
C PRO A 20 2.12 -10.11 -7.95
N ILE A 21 2.29 -9.05 -8.74
CA ILE A 21 1.39 -8.69 -9.85
C ILE A 21 2.20 -8.76 -11.16
N TYR A 22 1.65 -9.43 -12.16
CA TYR A 22 2.26 -9.56 -13.48
C TYR A 22 1.61 -8.57 -14.44
N LEU A 23 2.41 -7.66 -14.97
CA LEU A 23 2.02 -6.71 -15.99
C LEU A 23 2.58 -7.18 -17.34
N PHE A 24 1.74 -7.19 -18.36
CA PHE A 24 2.09 -7.68 -19.69
C PHE A 24 2.52 -6.52 -20.60
N PHE A 25 3.58 -6.75 -21.38
CA PHE A 25 4.14 -5.78 -22.31
C PHE A 25 4.28 -6.40 -23.69
N GLY A 26 4.09 -5.60 -24.73
CA GLY A 26 4.35 -6.00 -26.11
C GLY A 26 5.84 -6.23 -26.39
N PRO A 27 6.18 -6.77 -27.57
CA PRO A 27 7.58 -7.00 -27.97
C PRO A 27 8.37 -5.70 -28.16
N ASP A 28 7.68 -4.57 -28.29
CA ASP A 28 8.23 -3.21 -28.33
C ASP A 28 8.48 -2.61 -26.94
N GLY A 29 8.06 -3.30 -25.87
CA GLY A 29 8.20 -2.86 -24.49
C GLY A 29 7.06 -1.97 -23.99
N GLU A 30 6.01 -1.78 -24.79
CA GLU A 30 4.85 -0.98 -24.38
C GLU A 30 3.86 -1.79 -23.53
N PRO A 31 3.20 -1.21 -22.51
CA PRO A 31 2.19 -1.91 -21.72
C PRO A 31 1.03 -2.41 -22.60
N LEU A 32 0.64 -3.67 -22.41
CA LEU A 32 -0.47 -4.25 -23.13
C LEU A 32 -1.80 -3.82 -22.47
N THR A 33 -2.47 -2.84 -23.04
CA THR A 33 -3.66 -2.21 -22.43
C THR A 33 -4.95 -3.02 -22.55
N ASP A 34 -5.01 -4.00 -23.46
CA ASP A 34 -6.16 -4.86 -23.69
C ASP A 34 -6.08 -6.20 -22.92
N HIS A 35 -4.98 -6.44 -22.20
CA HIS A 35 -4.81 -7.61 -21.34
C HIS A 35 -4.69 -7.20 -19.87
N PRO A 36 -5.68 -7.52 -19.02
CA PRO A 36 -5.60 -7.28 -17.59
C PRO A 36 -4.33 -7.86 -16.96
N ALA A 37 -3.85 -7.20 -15.90
CA ALA A 37 -2.77 -7.76 -15.09
C ALA A 37 -3.18 -9.10 -14.46
N LEU A 38 -2.20 -9.91 -14.07
CA LEU A 38 -2.43 -11.20 -13.40
C LEU A 38 -1.93 -11.13 -11.95
N VAL A 39 -2.77 -11.60 -11.03
CA VAL A 39 -2.43 -11.89 -9.64
C VAL A 39 -2.87 -13.32 -9.31
N ASP A 40 -2.33 -13.92 -8.25
CA ASP A 40 -2.75 -15.26 -7.81
C ASP A 40 -3.36 -15.27 -6.41
N ALA A 41 -2.67 -14.65 -5.45
CA ALA A 41 -3.18 -14.55 -4.08
C ALA A 41 -4.36 -13.57 -4.03
N VAL A 42 -5.46 -13.98 -3.39
CA VAL A 42 -6.68 -13.18 -3.20
C VAL A 42 -6.98 -12.97 -1.71
N PRO A 43 -7.80 -11.97 -1.32
CA PRO A 43 -8.16 -11.74 0.07
C PRO A 43 -8.66 -13.01 0.77
N GLY A 44 -8.04 -13.33 1.90
CA GLY A 44 -8.29 -14.55 2.67
C GLY A 44 -7.23 -15.64 2.49
N ASP A 45 -6.42 -15.57 1.44
CA ASP A 45 -5.28 -16.47 1.28
C ASP A 45 -4.16 -16.14 2.27
N PRO A 46 -3.44 -17.14 2.82
CA PRO A 46 -2.33 -16.90 3.75
C PRO A 46 -1.19 -16.03 3.18
N GLY A 47 -1.04 -15.99 1.86
CA GLY A 47 -0.01 -15.21 1.18
C GLY A 47 -0.50 -13.86 0.65
N TYR A 48 -1.76 -13.49 0.88
CA TYR A 48 -2.31 -12.26 0.32
C TYR A 48 -1.75 -11.00 0.97
N SER A 49 -1.39 -10.03 0.13
CA SER A 49 -1.10 -8.66 0.50
C SER A 49 -1.85 -7.73 -0.47
N PRO A 50 -2.43 -6.62 -0.01
CA PRO A 50 -2.96 -5.60 -0.91
C PRO A 50 -1.83 -4.79 -1.59
N ILE A 51 -0.58 -4.99 -1.17
CA ILE A 51 0.59 -4.33 -1.75
C ILE A 51 1.29 -5.34 -2.64
N HIS A 52 1.38 -5.02 -3.93
CA HIS A 52 1.91 -5.91 -4.94
C HIS A 52 3.29 -5.48 -5.43
N ALA A 53 4.19 -6.42 -5.61
CA ALA A 53 5.47 -6.24 -6.30
C ALA A 53 5.26 -6.43 -7.81
N ILE A 54 5.70 -5.45 -8.60
CA ILE A 54 5.49 -5.45 -10.04
C ILE A 54 6.51 -6.38 -10.71
N ASN A 55 6.00 -7.31 -11.51
CA ASN A 55 6.78 -8.18 -12.38
C ASN A 55 6.35 -7.92 -13.82
N LYS A 56 7.31 -7.65 -14.70
CA LYS A 56 7.10 -7.43 -16.12
C LYS A 56 7.16 -8.75 -16.86
N VAL A 57 6.20 -8.99 -17.74
CA VAL A 57 6.16 -10.14 -18.64
C VAL A 57 6.12 -9.61 -20.06
N THR A 58 7.19 -9.82 -20.83
CA THR A 58 7.28 -9.37 -22.22
C THR A 58 6.73 -10.45 -23.14
N LEU A 59 5.74 -10.09 -23.94
CA LEU A 59 5.13 -10.97 -24.92
C LEU A 59 5.92 -10.94 -26.23
N SER A 60 6.04 -12.10 -26.86
CA SER A 60 6.76 -12.24 -28.13
C SER A 60 5.89 -11.83 -29.33
N GLU A 61 6.53 -11.69 -30.49
CA GLU A 61 5.82 -11.55 -31.78
C GLU A 61 4.95 -12.76 -32.14
N ARG A 62 5.00 -13.87 -31.39
CA ARG A 62 4.16 -15.05 -31.59
C ARG A 62 2.83 -14.96 -30.84
N TYR A 63 2.71 -14.07 -29.86
CA TYR A 63 1.46 -13.81 -29.16
C TYR A 63 0.41 -13.27 -30.14
N ARG A 64 -0.81 -13.80 -30.06
CA ARG A 64 -1.94 -13.50 -30.96
C ARG A 64 -3.19 -13.09 -30.19
N GLY A 65 -3.05 -12.68 -28.93
CA GLY A 65 -4.18 -12.27 -28.08
C GLY A 65 -4.72 -13.39 -27.19
N GLU A 66 -3.89 -14.38 -26.86
CA GLU A 66 -4.22 -15.42 -25.90
C GLU A 66 -4.53 -14.83 -24.52
N ARG A 67 -5.50 -15.40 -23.80
CA ARG A 67 -5.84 -14.94 -22.45
C ARG A 67 -4.99 -15.68 -21.40
N ILE A 68 -4.07 -14.96 -20.77
CA ILE A 68 -3.21 -15.46 -19.69
C ILE A 68 -3.87 -15.11 -18.35
N THR A 69 -4.75 -15.98 -17.87
CA THR A 69 -5.63 -15.69 -16.71
C THR A 69 -5.25 -16.43 -15.42
N THR A 70 -4.25 -17.30 -15.48
CA THR A 70 -3.72 -18.07 -14.34
C THR A 70 -2.20 -18.16 -14.41
N ASN A 71 -1.55 -18.53 -13.30
CA ASN A 71 -0.11 -18.79 -13.28
C ASN A 71 0.27 -20.00 -14.14
N GLU A 72 -0.60 -21.01 -14.24
CA GLU A 72 -0.39 -22.15 -15.13
C GLU A 72 -0.45 -21.72 -16.61
N ALA A 73 -1.41 -20.87 -16.98
CA ALA A 73 -1.48 -20.32 -18.33
C ALA A 73 -0.26 -19.44 -18.66
N LEU A 74 0.28 -18.71 -17.67
CA LEU A 74 1.51 -17.95 -17.83
C LEU A 74 2.72 -18.88 -18.05
N ALA A 75 2.83 -19.94 -17.26
CA ALA A 75 3.89 -20.95 -17.44
C ALA A 75 3.80 -21.62 -18.82
N ASP A 76 2.61 -22.02 -19.26
CA ASP A 76 2.39 -22.58 -20.59
C ASP A 76 2.77 -21.57 -21.69
N ALA A 77 2.44 -20.28 -21.52
CA ALA A 77 2.82 -19.24 -22.46
C ALA A 77 4.35 -19.07 -22.55
N ILE A 78 5.07 -19.21 -21.44
CA ILE A 78 6.54 -19.18 -21.40
C ILE A 78 7.11 -20.40 -22.13
N ASP A 79 6.63 -21.61 -21.82
CA ASP A 79 7.08 -22.86 -22.45
C ASP A 79 6.84 -22.89 -23.97
N LEU A 80 5.76 -22.27 -24.42
CA LEU A 80 5.43 -22.11 -25.84
C LEU A 80 6.21 -20.98 -26.54
N GLY A 81 7.00 -20.21 -25.79
CA GLY A 81 7.74 -19.05 -26.29
C GLY A 81 6.83 -17.88 -26.69
N LEU A 82 5.65 -17.78 -26.08
CA LEU A 82 4.71 -16.67 -26.25
C LEU A 82 5.04 -15.51 -25.29
N ALA A 83 5.60 -15.80 -24.12
CA ALA A 83 5.97 -14.84 -23.09
C ALA A 83 7.40 -15.08 -22.56
N SER A 84 8.02 -14.04 -22.01
CA SER A 84 9.26 -14.14 -21.23
C SER A 84 8.99 -14.66 -19.82
N ASP A 85 10.05 -15.12 -19.15
CA ASP A 85 10.00 -15.24 -17.69
C ASP A 85 9.63 -13.88 -17.06
N PRO A 86 8.89 -13.87 -15.93
CA PRO A 86 8.60 -12.63 -15.23
C PRO A 86 9.86 -11.98 -14.65
N GLU A 87 10.04 -10.70 -14.93
CA GLU A 87 11.17 -9.90 -14.46
C GLU A 87 10.71 -8.91 -13.39
N PRO A 88 11.21 -8.99 -12.14
CA PRO A 88 10.91 -7.99 -11.13
C PRO A 88 11.37 -6.59 -11.58
N ASP A 89 10.47 -5.62 -11.55
CA ASP A 89 10.81 -4.24 -11.93
C ASP A 89 11.43 -3.44 -10.77
N GLY A 90 11.59 -4.06 -9.61
CA GLY A 90 12.10 -3.39 -8.42
C GLY A 90 11.17 -2.31 -7.86
N THR A 91 9.87 -2.41 -8.14
CA THR A 91 8.85 -1.48 -7.63
C THR A 91 7.67 -2.23 -7.00
N PHE A 92 6.95 -1.55 -6.11
CA PHE A 92 5.68 -2.02 -5.57
C PHE A 92 4.58 -0.98 -5.75
N VAL A 93 3.33 -1.44 -5.73
CA VAL A 93 2.13 -0.62 -5.82
C VAL A 93 1.07 -1.13 -4.86
N HIS A 94 0.26 -0.23 -4.33
CA HIS A 94 -0.87 -0.61 -3.49
C HIS A 94 -2.12 -0.78 -4.35
N THR A 95 -2.56 -2.03 -4.49
CA THR A 95 -3.66 -2.46 -5.38
C THR A 95 -4.54 -3.51 -4.68
N PRO A 96 -5.27 -3.16 -3.60
CA PRO A 96 -6.15 -4.10 -2.93
C PRO A 96 -7.21 -4.64 -3.87
N ILE A 97 -7.46 -5.95 -3.75
CA ILE A 97 -8.50 -6.66 -4.48
C ILE A 97 -9.81 -6.44 -3.75
N VAL A 98 -10.83 -6.07 -4.50
CA VAL A 98 -12.15 -5.69 -4.01
C VAL A 98 -13.24 -6.35 -4.86
N LEU A 99 -14.48 -6.22 -4.40
CA LEU A 99 -15.63 -6.58 -5.23
C LEU A 99 -15.68 -5.67 -6.47
N PRO A 100 -16.04 -6.18 -7.66
CA PRO A 100 -16.07 -5.39 -8.89
C PRO A 100 -17.03 -4.18 -8.86
N ASP A 101 -18.07 -4.23 -8.02
CA ASP A 101 -19.03 -3.14 -7.82
C ASP A 101 -18.67 -2.21 -6.65
N ALA A 102 -17.53 -2.45 -6.00
CA ALA A 102 -17.02 -1.57 -4.94
C ALA A 102 -16.84 -0.14 -5.46
N ARG A 103 -17.00 0.81 -4.55
CA ARG A 103 -16.82 2.24 -4.80
C ARG A 103 -15.99 2.83 -3.67
N ILE A 104 -15.12 3.76 -4.00
CA ILE A 104 -14.35 4.50 -3.02
C ILE A 104 -14.46 5.99 -3.28
N GLU A 105 -14.74 6.75 -2.23
CA GLU A 105 -14.77 8.20 -2.27
C GLU A 105 -13.36 8.75 -2.32
N ILE A 106 -13.08 9.72 -3.18
CA ILE A 106 -11.78 10.37 -3.30
C ILE A 106 -11.99 11.86 -3.45
N GLY A 107 -11.80 12.59 -2.35
CA GLY A 107 -12.20 13.99 -2.28
C GLY A 107 -13.71 14.09 -2.46
N ASP A 108 -14.14 14.71 -3.55
CA ASP A 108 -15.55 14.84 -3.94
C ASP A 108 -15.96 13.89 -5.08
N ALA A 109 -15.03 13.06 -5.58
CA ALA A 109 -15.25 12.10 -6.64
C ALA A 109 -15.48 10.68 -6.07
N THR A 110 -15.94 9.77 -6.93
CA THR A 110 -16.01 8.33 -6.62
C THR A 110 -15.30 7.56 -7.72
N ALA A 111 -14.45 6.61 -7.33
CA ALA A 111 -13.76 5.74 -8.26
C ALA A 111 -14.36 4.32 -8.28
N THR A 112 -14.21 3.66 -9.43
CA THR A 112 -14.52 2.25 -9.65
C THR A 112 -13.21 1.45 -9.77
N PRO A 113 -13.20 0.17 -9.39
CA PRO A 113 -12.01 -0.65 -9.52
C PRO A 113 -11.66 -0.93 -11.00
N ASP A 114 -10.36 -1.06 -11.27
CA ASP A 114 -9.84 -1.68 -12.49
C ASP A 114 -10.01 -3.20 -12.42
N ILE A 115 -9.92 -3.87 -13.57
CA ILE A 115 -10.02 -5.34 -13.64
C ILE A 115 -8.63 -5.96 -13.75
N VAL A 116 -8.41 -7.02 -12.98
CA VAL A 116 -7.27 -7.94 -13.09
C VAL A 116 -7.75 -9.38 -13.14
N TYR A 117 -6.92 -10.28 -13.67
CA TYR A 117 -7.15 -11.71 -13.56
C TYR A 117 -6.62 -12.25 -12.24
N ALA A 118 -7.42 -13.09 -11.59
CA ALA A 118 -7.03 -13.87 -10.43
C ALA A 118 -7.59 -15.29 -10.55
N ARG A 119 -6.70 -16.28 -10.68
CA ARG A 119 -7.08 -17.71 -10.78
C ARG A 119 -8.17 -18.01 -11.82
N GLY A 120 -8.10 -17.35 -12.98
CA GLY A 120 -9.04 -17.52 -14.09
C GLY A 120 -10.30 -16.67 -14.00
N TYR A 121 -10.47 -15.86 -12.94
CA TYR A 121 -11.58 -14.94 -12.76
C TYR A 121 -11.16 -13.49 -12.97
N GLU A 122 -12.09 -12.65 -13.39
CA GLU A 122 -11.93 -11.20 -13.34
C GLU A 122 -12.30 -10.69 -11.94
N VAL A 123 -11.40 -9.95 -11.30
CA VAL A 123 -11.60 -9.33 -9.99
C VAL A 123 -11.29 -7.83 -10.06
N GLY A 124 -11.90 -7.06 -9.16
CA GLY A 124 -11.68 -5.62 -9.08
C GLY A 124 -10.43 -5.30 -8.25
N VAL A 125 -9.68 -4.26 -8.63
CA VAL A 125 -8.63 -3.64 -7.81
C VAL A 125 -8.75 -2.13 -7.80
N PHE A 126 -8.43 -1.49 -6.68
CA PHE A 126 -8.14 -0.06 -6.68
C PHE A 126 -6.64 0.15 -6.74
N ARG A 127 -6.12 0.70 -7.83
CA ARG A 127 -4.76 1.26 -7.80
C ARG A 127 -4.80 2.52 -6.94
N PHE A 128 -3.88 2.66 -5.98
CA PHE A 128 -3.79 3.86 -5.14
C PHE A 128 -2.51 4.65 -5.41
N GLY A 129 -2.66 5.98 -5.44
CA GLY A 129 -1.61 6.96 -5.60
C GLY A 129 -1.10 7.22 -7.03
N GLY A 130 -1.61 6.54 -8.06
CA GLY A 130 -1.21 6.75 -9.46
C GLY A 130 0.29 6.58 -9.63
N ASP A 131 0.94 7.56 -10.26
CA ASP A 131 2.40 7.60 -10.40
C ASP A 131 3.13 7.83 -9.07
N LEU A 132 2.47 8.49 -8.09
CA LEU A 132 3.00 8.67 -6.74
C LEU A 132 2.91 7.38 -5.91
N GLY A 133 2.01 6.47 -6.29
CA GLY A 133 1.74 5.22 -5.59
C GLY A 133 2.67 4.08 -5.98
N VAL A 134 3.33 4.19 -7.14
CA VAL A 134 4.42 3.29 -7.54
C VAL A 134 5.69 3.73 -6.83
N GLN A 135 6.25 2.82 -6.04
CA GLN A 135 7.37 3.12 -5.16
C GLN A 135 8.51 2.13 -5.42
N PRO A 136 9.78 2.56 -5.34
CA PRO A 136 10.92 1.65 -5.34
C PRO A 136 10.72 0.57 -4.29
N GLY A 137 11.06 -0.66 -4.64
CA GLY A 137 10.78 -1.84 -3.85
C GLY A 137 12.00 -2.69 -3.69
N SER A 138 12.09 -3.33 -2.52
CA SER A 138 13.00 -4.43 -2.29
C SER A 138 12.18 -5.71 -2.06
N GLN A 139 12.81 -6.76 -1.55
CA GLN A 139 12.11 -7.99 -1.14
C GLN A 139 10.99 -7.73 -0.11
N PHE A 140 11.11 -6.68 0.71
CA PHE A 140 10.10 -6.30 1.68
C PHE A 140 9.64 -4.86 1.48
N VAL A 141 8.35 -4.64 1.68
CA VAL A 141 7.73 -3.31 1.70
C VAL A 141 8.14 -2.62 3.00
N PRO A 142 8.70 -1.40 2.94
CA PRO A 142 9.01 -0.64 4.14
C PRO A 142 7.72 -0.28 4.89
N THR A 143 7.87 0.10 6.16
CA THR A 143 6.74 0.45 7.02
C THR A 143 6.86 1.88 7.51
N LEU A 144 5.77 2.63 7.47
CA LEU A 144 5.59 3.86 8.26
C LEU A 144 5.20 3.52 9.70
N GLN A 145 4.95 4.54 10.51
CA GLN A 145 4.39 4.42 11.85
C GLN A 145 3.09 5.21 11.96
N VAL A 146 2.15 4.66 12.72
CA VAL A 146 0.90 5.31 13.06
C VAL A 146 0.66 5.19 14.57
N SER A 147 0.36 6.31 15.22
CA SER A 147 0.08 6.34 16.64
C SER A 147 -1.42 6.44 16.90
N PHE A 148 -1.96 5.53 17.73
CA PHE A 148 -3.29 5.67 18.31
C PHE A 148 -3.16 6.06 19.78
N LEU A 149 -3.92 7.08 20.17
CA LEU A 149 -3.76 7.73 21.46
C LEU A 149 -4.80 7.26 22.46
N ARG A 150 -4.40 7.11 23.72
CA ARG A 150 -5.30 6.90 24.85
C ARG A 150 -4.93 7.86 25.96
N ALA A 151 -5.91 8.60 26.49
CA ALA A 151 -5.70 9.42 27.67
C ALA A 151 -5.24 8.53 28.86
N ALA A 152 -4.57 9.10 29.86
CA ALA A 152 -3.98 8.36 30.99
C ALA A 152 -4.93 7.40 31.76
N ARG A 153 -6.25 7.53 31.58
CA ARG A 153 -7.29 6.65 32.14
C ARG A 153 -8.37 6.25 31.12
N GLY A 154 -8.08 6.42 29.84
CA GLY A 154 -8.99 6.02 28.77
C GLY A 154 -9.16 4.49 28.75
N ALA A 155 -10.34 4.01 28.37
CA ALA A 155 -10.60 2.58 28.26
C ALA A 155 -9.99 1.98 26.98
N SER A 156 -9.90 2.75 25.90
CA SER A 156 -9.47 2.31 24.57
C SER A 156 -8.61 3.36 23.88
N TYR A 157 -7.79 2.92 22.93
CA TYR A 157 -7.10 3.81 22.00
C TYR A 157 -8.10 4.38 20.98
N ASP A 158 -7.96 5.66 20.66
CA ASP A 158 -8.81 6.34 19.68
C ASP A 158 -8.34 6.01 18.25
N ALA A 159 -8.98 5.00 17.65
CA ALA A 159 -8.73 4.60 16.27
C ALA A 159 -9.28 5.61 15.24
N SER A 160 -10.14 6.56 15.65
CA SER A 160 -10.72 7.54 14.74
C SER A 160 -9.79 8.71 14.42
N ARG A 161 -8.76 8.91 15.24
CA ARG A 161 -7.80 10.01 15.12
C ARG A 161 -6.34 9.53 15.18
N PRO A 162 -5.90 8.70 14.22
CA PRO A 162 -4.49 8.33 14.13
C PRO A 162 -3.58 9.54 13.90
N ILE A 163 -2.39 9.49 14.48
CA ILE A 163 -1.28 10.41 14.18
C ILE A 163 -0.26 9.68 13.32
N PHE A 164 -0.11 10.11 12.07
CA PHE A 164 0.79 9.47 11.11
C PHE A 164 2.20 10.06 11.17
N GLU A 165 3.20 9.20 11.18
CA GLU A 165 4.58 9.55 10.82
C GLU A 165 4.73 9.38 9.30
N ALA A 166 4.14 10.30 8.54
CA ALA A 166 4.12 10.22 7.08
C ALA A 166 4.30 11.61 6.45
N THR A 167 5.03 11.63 5.34
CA THR A 167 5.04 12.77 4.42
C THR A 167 4.28 12.34 3.16
N ILE A 168 3.28 13.11 2.73
CA ILE A 168 2.59 12.84 1.47
C ILE A 168 3.56 13.17 0.32
N PRO A 169 3.81 12.24 -0.62
CA PRO A 169 4.63 12.52 -1.79
C PRO A 169 4.06 13.67 -2.61
N THR A 170 4.93 14.54 -3.10
CA THR A 170 4.58 15.64 -4.01
C THR A 170 5.04 15.38 -5.45
N GLY A 171 5.64 14.22 -5.71
CA GLY A 171 6.15 13.79 -7.00
C GLY A 171 6.51 12.29 -6.99
N PRO A 172 6.65 11.67 -8.18
CA PRO A 172 7.00 10.26 -8.28
C PRO A 172 8.33 9.96 -7.58
N ALA A 173 8.43 8.78 -6.97
CA ALA A 173 9.67 8.32 -6.38
C ALA A 173 10.67 7.93 -7.49
N THR A 174 11.94 8.31 -7.34
CA THR A 174 13.00 7.96 -8.30
C THR A 174 13.87 6.82 -7.78
N ASP A 175 14.50 7.02 -6.62
CA ASP A 175 15.54 6.12 -6.12
C ASP A 175 15.21 5.58 -4.73
N ASP A 176 14.52 6.37 -3.90
CA ASP A 176 14.17 6.02 -2.53
C ASP A 176 12.65 5.94 -2.35
N VAL A 177 12.23 5.09 -1.42
CA VAL A 177 10.84 5.02 -1.01
C VAL A 177 10.44 6.29 -0.30
N THR A 178 9.45 6.99 -0.85
CA THR A 178 8.91 8.22 -0.27
C THR A 178 7.61 7.97 0.49
N TYR A 179 6.94 6.84 0.23
CA TYR A 179 5.69 6.49 0.88
C TYR A 179 5.39 4.99 0.85
N THR A 180 4.63 4.53 1.84
CA THR A 180 4.06 3.19 1.89
C THR A 180 2.78 3.24 2.73
N PRO A 181 1.69 2.56 2.34
CA PRO A 181 0.48 2.50 3.16
C PRO A 181 0.63 1.54 4.34
N LEU A 182 1.71 0.75 4.39
CA LEU A 182 1.93 -0.24 5.44
C LEU A 182 2.51 0.46 6.69
N SER A 183 1.79 0.41 7.80
CA SER A 183 2.14 1.11 9.04
C SER A 183 2.32 0.15 10.21
N LYS A 184 3.39 0.33 10.98
CA LYS A 184 3.51 -0.21 12.33
C LYS A 184 2.65 0.60 13.28
N VAL A 185 1.84 -0.08 14.08
CA VAL A 185 0.97 0.59 15.04
C VAL A 185 1.71 0.84 16.36
N LEU A 186 1.65 2.08 16.81
CA LEU A 186 2.12 2.56 18.10
C LEU A 186 0.90 2.90 18.97
N ASN A 187 0.72 2.14 20.03
CA ASN A 187 -0.30 2.42 21.03
C ASN A 187 0.29 3.33 22.09
N VAL A 188 -0.15 4.58 22.14
CA VAL A 188 0.44 5.63 22.98
C VAL A 188 -0.49 6.00 24.12
N ASP A 189 -0.04 5.79 25.35
CA ASP A 189 -0.69 6.30 26.55
C ASP A 189 -0.15 7.68 26.89
N LEU A 190 -1.03 8.67 26.91
CA LEU A 190 -0.66 10.05 27.20
C LEU A 190 -0.45 10.27 28.70
N ALA A 191 0.42 11.24 29.01
CA ALA A 191 0.68 11.68 30.38
C ALA A 191 -0.59 12.26 31.05
N PRO A 192 -0.72 12.15 32.38
CA PRO A 192 -1.86 12.72 33.10
C PRO A 192 -2.04 14.22 32.80
N GLY A 193 -3.26 14.61 32.45
CA GLY A 193 -3.60 16.00 32.13
C GLY A 193 -3.40 16.41 30.67
N VAL A 194 -2.84 15.53 29.83
CA VAL A 194 -2.76 15.75 28.38
C VAL A 194 -4.07 15.31 27.73
N ASP A 195 -4.70 16.23 27.00
CA ASP A 195 -5.87 15.93 26.18
C ASP A 195 -5.41 15.34 24.83
N PRO A 196 -5.82 14.11 24.46
CA PRO A 196 -5.55 13.58 23.12
C PRO A 196 -5.98 14.51 21.99
N ALA A 197 -6.98 15.36 22.22
CA ALA A 197 -7.47 16.29 21.21
C ALA A 197 -6.45 17.36 20.81
N GLU A 198 -5.51 17.68 21.69
CA GLU A 198 -4.44 18.68 21.48
C GLU A 198 -3.23 18.11 20.76
N ILE A 199 -3.14 16.77 20.63
CA ILE A 199 -2.10 16.10 19.84
C ILE A 199 -2.58 16.05 18.39
N THR A 200 -1.83 16.73 17.52
CA THR A 200 -2.12 16.89 16.10
C THR A 200 -0.96 16.48 15.19
N ASP A 201 0.24 16.31 15.74
CA ASP A 201 1.41 15.85 15.02
C ASP A 201 2.25 14.86 15.83
N ASP A 202 3.09 14.10 15.13
CA ASP A 202 3.96 13.08 15.72
C ASP A 202 5.11 13.69 16.54
N ALA A 203 5.56 14.90 16.20
CA ALA A 203 6.64 15.59 16.92
C ALA A 203 6.22 16.03 18.33
N GLN A 204 4.91 16.16 18.59
CA GLN A 204 4.35 16.33 19.93
C GLN A 204 4.49 15.07 20.79
N LEU A 205 4.73 13.89 20.20
CA LEU A 205 4.86 12.61 20.90
C LEU A 205 6.30 12.13 20.98
N PHE A 206 7.07 12.28 19.90
CA PHE A 206 8.40 11.68 19.78
C PHE A 206 9.42 12.64 19.18
N VAL A 207 10.67 12.49 19.63
CA VAL A 207 11.85 13.00 18.93
C VAL A 207 12.41 11.86 18.09
N ARG A 208 12.54 12.06 16.78
CA ARG A 208 12.95 11.03 15.82
C ARG A 208 14.30 11.32 15.18
N ALA A 209 14.98 10.25 14.80
CA ALA A 209 16.11 10.30 13.88
C ALA A 209 15.62 10.50 12.44
N ALA A 210 16.55 10.86 11.53
CA ALA A 210 16.25 11.04 10.10
C ALA A 210 15.68 9.78 9.42
N ASN A 211 15.95 8.59 9.97
CA ASN A 211 15.42 7.32 9.48
C ASN A 211 14.07 6.92 10.12
N GLY A 212 13.41 7.84 10.83
CA GLY A 212 12.12 7.61 11.50
C GLY A 212 12.19 6.84 12.82
N SER A 213 13.38 6.45 13.29
CA SER A 213 13.52 5.76 14.58
C SER A 213 13.22 6.72 15.74
N ILE A 214 12.46 6.25 16.74
CA ILE A 214 12.20 7.00 17.97
C ILE A 214 13.48 7.06 18.79
N LEU A 215 13.95 8.28 19.08
CA LEU A 215 15.09 8.54 19.96
C LEU A 215 14.62 8.78 21.39
N GLU A 216 13.60 9.63 21.56
CA GLU A 216 13.06 10.04 22.85
C GLU A 216 11.55 10.25 22.78
N THR A 217 10.87 10.13 23.92
CA THR A 217 9.47 10.53 24.09
C THR A 217 9.39 11.96 24.62
N THR A 218 8.39 12.72 24.19
CA THR A 218 8.11 14.02 24.82
C THR A 218 7.44 13.84 26.19
N SER A 219 7.25 14.94 26.93
CA SER A 219 6.48 14.93 28.18
C SER A 219 4.99 14.59 28.00
N ALA A 220 4.49 14.56 26.76
CA ALA A 220 3.11 14.19 26.47
C ALA A 220 2.87 12.68 26.55
N VAL A 221 3.91 11.85 26.48
CA VAL A 221 3.82 10.39 26.44
C VAL A 221 4.19 9.81 27.80
N ALA A 222 3.27 9.05 28.41
CA ALA A 222 3.56 8.28 29.62
C ALA A 222 4.24 6.94 29.30
N ARG A 223 3.73 6.26 28.27
CA ARG A 223 4.30 5.01 27.73
C ARG A 223 3.79 4.78 26.31
N PHE A 224 4.49 3.97 25.55
CA PHE A 224 4.01 3.49 24.26
C PHE A 224 4.37 2.03 24.05
N GLU A 225 3.63 1.36 23.17
CA GLU A 225 3.87 -0.02 22.76
C GLU A 225 3.84 -0.09 21.23
N ILE A 226 4.87 -0.70 20.64
CA ILE A 226 4.88 -1.04 19.21
C ILE A 226 4.23 -2.40 19.07
N THR A 227 3.10 -2.46 18.37
CA THR A 227 2.40 -3.74 18.15
C THR A 227 3.11 -4.56 17.05
N PRO A 228 3.01 -5.90 17.08
CA PRO A 228 3.55 -6.74 16.02
C PRO A 228 2.71 -6.71 14.73
N THR A 229 1.52 -6.08 14.77
CA THR A 229 0.58 -6.07 13.64
C THR A 229 0.84 -4.87 12.76
N LEU A 230 0.99 -5.10 11.46
CA LEU A 230 1.03 -4.05 10.47
C LEU A 230 -0.38 -3.77 9.96
N GLN A 231 -0.72 -2.50 9.82
CA GLN A 231 -1.97 -2.05 9.24
C GLN A 231 -1.74 -1.39 7.90
N VAL A 232 -2.67 -1.60 6.97
CA VAL A 232 -2.69 -0.92 5.68
C VAL A 232 -3.59 0.30 5.82
N LEU A 233 -2.95 1.47 5.91
CA LEU A 233 -3.60 2.77 6.07
C LEU A 233 -3.19 3.65 4.89
N GLN A 234 -3.97 3.60 3.82
CA GLN A 234 -3.70 4.40 2.64
C GLN A 234 -4.13 5.84 2.88
N LEU A 235 -3.17 6.76 2.96
CA LEU A 235 -3.43 8.19 2.93
C LEU A 235 -3.94 8.60 1.55
N GLN A 236 -4.95 9.45 1.51
CA GLN A 236 -5.34 10.13 0.28
C GLN A 236 -4.29 11.19 -0.06
N PHE A 237 -3.72 11.11 -1.25
CA PHE A 237 -2.77 12.11 -1.74
C PHE A 237 -3.48 13.43 -2.09
N ALA A 238 -2.72 14.53 -2.09
CA ALA A 238 -3.25 15.89 -2.21
C ALA A 238 -4.05 16.12 -3.51
N GLU A 239 -3.74 15.38 -4.57
CA GLU A 239 -4.43 15.46 -5.86
C GLU A 239 -5.78 14.73 -5.88
N GLY A 240 -6.10 13.96 -4.83
CA GLY A 240 -7.23 13.04 -4.87
C GLY A 240 -7.06 11.96 -5.93
N SER A 241 -5.83 11.46 -6.10
CA SER A 241 -5.51 10.40 -7.04
C SER A 241 -5.69 9.01 -6.44
N LEU A 242 -6.30 8.12 -7.23
CA LEU A 242 -6.00 6.68 -7.25
C LEU A 242 -4.70 6.44 -7.99
#